data_AF-A0A7I4YGH8-F1
#
_entry.id   AF-A0A7I4YGH8-F1
#
_cell.length_a   1.000
_cell.length_b   1.000
_cell.length_c   1.000
_cell.angle_alpha   90.00
_cell.angle_beta   90.00
_cell.angle_gamma   90.00
#
_symmetry.space_group_name_H-M   'P 1'
#
loop_
_entity.id
_entity.type
_entity.pdbx_description
1 polymer ?
#
loop_
_entity_poly.entity_id
_entity_poly.type
_entity_poly.pdbx_seq_one_letter_code
_entity_poly.pdbx_strand_id
1 'polypeptide(L)'
;MLSSGTILTVALRITAVSSVTEFPFENWFCGTDTMTRMISYNSMMLDGGGSCWKYAARVNHCCAIHDNCYGLQLGRENCDQNFCDCLLRATAPDTCVATALKCLATIEGGEEAYLNSATYQEQLDFVKIVPNIDGIEKEFLLLYQECPLVMETIKSCSLLTNICINNEEENCEHRLSECVQQAADLQNSQQCREATHQAQQSLKSKTIHRTVIDTKSTKTIAEDETLATSTRASPRIITTEHHNQHDPSASSLGVSFLQNKV
;
A
#
# COMPACT_ATOMS: atom_id res chain seq x y z
N MET A 1 0.73 -63.68 29.37
CA MET A 1 1.67 -62.56 29.09
C MET A 1 1.37 -62.04 27.69
N LEU A 2 0.59 -60.97 27.58
CA LEU A 2 0.26 -60.30 26.30
C LEU A 2 0.77 -58.86 26.45
N SER A 3 1.78 -58.52 25.65
CA SER A 3 2.48 -57.22 25.67
C SER A 3 1.63 -56.17 24.96
N SER A 4 1.32 -55.07 25.65
CA SER A 4 0.59 -53.92 25.11
C SER A 4 1.49 -53.12 24.18
N GLY A 5 1.11 -53.04 22.91
CA GLY A 5 1.72 -52.13 21.93
C GLY A 5 1.01 -50.79 21.94
N THR A 6 1.73 -49.74 22.33
CA THR A 6 1.24 -48.34 22.28
C THR A 6 1.35 -47.83 20.85
N ILE A 7 0.23 -47.59 20.18
CA ILE A 7 0.20 -46.98 18.84
C ILE A 7 0.34 -45.46 19.01
N LEU A 8 1.48 -44.92 18.62
CA LEU A 8 1.76 -43.49 18.63
C LEU A 8 1.15 -42.84 17.37
N THR A 9 0.05 -42.11 17.53
CA THR A 9 -0.59 -41.36 16.44
C THR A 9 0.13 -40.02 16.25
N VAL A 10 0.93 -39.90 15.18
CA VAL A 10 1.56 -38.63 14.79
C VAL A 10 0.51 -37.77 14.09
N ALA A 11 0.02 -36.73 14.77
CA ALA A 11 -0.87 -35.74 14.17
C ALA A 11 -0.07 -34.82 13.23
N LEU A 12 -0.15 -35.07 11.93
CA LEU A 12 0.42 -34.20 10.90
C LEU A 12 -0.44 -32.92 10.81
N ARG A 13 0.02 -31.83 11.42
CA ARG A 13 -0.59 -30.50 11.21
C ARG A 13 -0.17 -30.00 9.83
N ILE A 14 -1.05 -30.16 8.84
CA ILE A 14 -0.94 -29.47 7.56
C ILE A 14 -1.24 -27.99 7.85
N THR A 15 -0.20 -27.18 8.03
CA THR A 15 -0.35 -25.72 8.01
C THR A 15 -0.69 -25.34 6.57
N ALA A 16 -1.88 -24.76 6.37
CA ALA A 16 -2.27 -24.20 5.09
C ALA A 16 -1.16 -23.22 4.66
N VAL A 17 -0.53 -23.50 3.52
CA VAL A 17 0.35 -22.53 2.87
C VAL A 17 -0.59 -21.46 2.34
N SER A 18 -0.67 -20.32 3.02
CA SER A 18 -1.32 -19.14 2.46
C SER A 18 -0.63 -18.87 1.13
N SER A 19 -1.36 -19.05 0.03
CA SER A 19 -0.87 -18.71 -1.30
C SER A 19 -0.53 -17.23 -1.27
N VAL A 20 0.76 -16.91 -1.26
CA VAL A 20 1.23 -15.56 -1.48
C VAL A 20 0.68 -15.15 -2.83
N THR A 21 -0.22 -14.18 -2.84
CA THR A 21 -0.73 -13.60 -4.07
C THR A 21 0.44 -12.91 -4.76
N GLU A 22 1.03 -13.62 -5.73
CA GLU A 22 2.12 -13.08 -6.52
C GLU A 22 1.61 -11.86 -7.31
N PHE A 23 2.37 -10.76 -7.26
CA PHE A 23 2.01 -9.54 -7.97
C PHE A 23 2.19 -9.78 -9.49
N PRO A 24 1.17 -9.64 -10.33
CA PRO A 24 1.26 -10.03 -11.74
C PRO A 24 2.23 -9.13 -12.52
N PHE A 25 3.08 -9.75 -13.35
CA PHE A 25 4.08 -9.05 -14.15
C PHE A 25 3.47 -8.03 -15.13
N GLU A 26 2.26 -8.29 -15.62
CA GLU A 26 1.52 -7.43 -16.54
C GLU A 26 1.23 -6.04 -15.92
N ASN A 27 1.19 -5.97 -14.59
CA ASN A 27 0.99 -4.72 -13.84
C ASN A 27 2.29 -4.10 -13.32
N TRP A 28 3.45 -4.64 -13.71
CA TRP A 28 4.76 -4.14 -13.29
C TRP A 28 5.24 -2.97 -14.17
N PHE A 29 5.37 -1.76 -13.62
CA PHE A 29 5.77 -0.56 -14.34
C PHE A 29 7.28 -0.37 -14.41
N CYS A 30 8.02 -0.76 -13.36
CA CYS A 30 9.45 -0.44 -13.28
C CYS A 30 10.28 -1.02 -14.44
N GLY A 31 10.72 -0.17 -15.38
CA GLY A 31 11.58 -0.52 -16.51
C GLY A 31 11.06 0.06 -17.82
N THR A 32 11.95 0.36 -18.77
CA THR A 32 11.61 1.06 -20.02
C THR A 32 11.12 0.15 -21.14
N ASP A 33 11.47 -1.14 -21.08
CA ASP A 33 11.18 -2.14 -22.10
C ASP A 33 10.93 -3.51 -21.43
N THR A 34 10.49 -4.50 -22.21
CA THR A 34 10.16 -5.83 -21.68
C THR A 34 11.30 -6.48 -20.91
N MET A 35 12.54 -6.34 -21.38
CA MET A 35 13.71 -6.96 -20.75
C MET A 35 14.03 -6.26 -19.44
N THR A 36 14.11 -4.93 -19.44
CA THR A 36 14.39 -4.15 -18.23
C THR A 36 13.27 -4.27 -17.20
N ARG A 37 12.01 -4.34 -17.62
CA ARG A 37 10.85 -4.66 -16.76
C ARG A 37 11.00 -6.03 -16.12
N MET A 38 11.35 -7.06 -16.89
CA MET A 38 11.54 -8.42 -16.38
C MET A 38 12.68 -8.51 -15.35
N ILE A 39 13.83 -7.88 -15.64
CA ILE A 39 14.96 -7.82 -14.70
C ILE A 39 14.53 -7.11 -13.41
N SER A 40 13.83 -5.99 -13.55
CA SER A 40 13.33 -5.18 -12.45
C SER A 40 12.30 -5.92 -11.58
N TYR A 41 11.41 -6.69 -12.19
CA TYR A 41 10.45 -7.56 -11.50
C TYR A 41 11.17 -8.69 -10.75
N ASN A 42 12.04 -9.43 -11.44
CA ASN A 42 12.75 -10.55 -10.86
C ASN A 42 13.69 -10.15 -9.72
N SER A 43 14.28 -8.95 -9.77
CA SER A 43 15.08 -8.44 -8.64
C SER A 43 14.26 -8.18 -7.36
N MET A 44 12.94 -8.02 -7.47
CA MET A 44 12.06 -7.93 -6.30
C MET A 44 11.53 -9.29 -5.86
N MET A 45 11.27 -10.19 -6.81
CA MET A 45 10.65 -11.50 -6.54
C MET A 45 11.67 -12.60 -6.17
N LEU A 46 12.89 -12.52 -6.69
CA LEU A 46 13.91 -13.55 -6.57
C LEU A 46 15.06 -13.16 -5.63
N ASP A 47 14.95 -12.05 -4.89
CA ASP A 47 16.01 -11.59 -4.00
C ASP A 47 16.40 -12.72 -3.01
N GLY A 48 17.62 -13.24 -3.17
CA GLY A 48 18.06 -14.59 -2.80
C GLY A 48 18.17 -14.84 -1.30
N GLY A 49 17.03 -14.77 -0.60
CA GLY A 49 16.89 -14.95 0.84
C GLY A 49 16.14 -13.81 1.55
N GLY A 50 15.65 -12.79 0.83
CA GLY A 50 15.01 -11.59 1.40
C GLY A 50 13.48 -11.60 1.33
N SER A 51 12.82 -10.94 2.29
CA SER A 51 11.36 -10.75 2.29
C SER A 51 10.88 -9.61 1.38
N CYS A 52 11.70 -9.19 0.42
CA CYS A 52 11.49 -7.96 -0.36
C CYS A 52 10.30 -8.01 -1.32
N TRP A 53 9.87 -9.21 -1.72
CA TRP A 53 8.68 -9.42 -2.54
C TRP A 53 7.43 -8.77 -1.91
N LYS A 54 7.33 -8.69 -0.58
CA LYS A 54 6.19 -8.07 0.14
C LYS A 54 6.09 -6.56 -0.10
N TYR A 55 7.16 -5.94 -0.62
CA TYR A 55 7.21 -4.52 -0.99
C TYR A 55 7.01 -4.29 -2.48
N ALA A 56 6.87 -5.34 -3.29
CA ALA A 56 6.80 -5.24 -4.75
C ALA A 56 5.73 -4.24 -5.22
N ALA A 57 4.51 -4.30 -4.67
CA ALA A 57 3.45 -3.37 -5.05
C ALA A 57 3.76 -1.90 -4.73
N ARG A 58 4.40 -1.63 -3.58
CA ARG A 58 4.79 -0.27 -3.18
C ARG A 58 5.96 0.26 -4.03
N VAL A 59 6.95 -0.57 -4.30
CA VAL A 59 8.06 -0.24 -5.21
C VAL A 59 7.52 0.02 -6.62
N ASN A 60 6.59 -0.81 -7.09
CA ASN A 60 5.96 -0.63 -8.38
C ASN A 60 5.17 0.68 -8.49
N HIS A 61 4.56 1.12 -7.38
CA HIS A 61 3.92 2.42 -7.30
C HIS A 61 4.90 3.59 -7.44
N CYS A 62 6.08 3.50 -6.83
CA CYS A 62 7.13 4.49 -7.04
C CYS A 62 7.53 4.61 -8.53
N CYS A 63 7.56 3.50 -9.26
CA CYS A 63 7.86 3.51 -10.69
C CYS A 63 6.77 4.19 -11.50
N ALA A 64 5.49 3.89 -11.24
CA ALA A 64 4.38 4.59 -11.90
C ALA A 64 4.43 6.12 -11.71
N ILE A 65 4.77 6.59 -10.50
CA ILE A 65 4.96 8.03 -10.23
C ILE A 65 6.14 8.58 -11.02
N HIS A 66 7.26 7.86 -11.06
CA HIS A 66 8.47 8.27 -11.77
C HIS A 66 8.26 8.34 -13.28
N ASP A 67 7.65 7.32 -13.87
CA ASP A 67 7.33 7.26 -15.30
C ASP A 67 6.39 8.40 -15.71
N ASN A 68 5.40 8.74 -14.87
CA ASN A 68 4.53 9.90 -15.12
C ASN A 68 5.26 11.23 -14.90
N CYS A 69 6.17 11.34 -13.92
CA CYS A 69 7.03 12.51 -13.73
C CYS A 69 7.92 12.76 -14.94
N TYR A 70 8.47 11.69 -15.51
CA TYR A 70 9.22 11.68 -16.76
C TYR A 70 8.34 12.14 -17.93
N GLY A 71 7.19 11.52 -18.15
CA GLY A 71 6.26 11.92 -19.22
C GLY A 71 5.80 13.37 -19.14
N LEU A 72 5.63 13.91 -17.93
CA LEU A 72 5.29 15.31 -17.66
C LEU A 72 6.50 16.27 -17.76
N GLN A 73 7.70 15.74 -17.93
CA GLN A 73 8.95 16.49 -18.09
C GLN A 73 9.21 17.46 -16.92
N LEU A 74 8.98 17.01 -15.68
CA LEU A 74 9.14 17.82 -14.46
C LEU A 74 10.60 17.99 -13.99
N GLY A 75 11.56 17.70 -14.86
CA GLY A 75 13.00 17.75 -14.60
C GLY A 75 13.54 16.41 -14.08
N ARG A 76 14.51 15.85 -14.82
CA ARG A 76 15.11 14.54 -14.54
C ARG A 76 15.62 14.38 -13.11
N GLU A 77 16.50 15.28 -12.66
CA GLU A 77 17.09 15.22 -11.31
C GLU A 77 16.01 15.23 -10.20
N ASN A 78 14.96 16.03 -10.39
CA ASN A 78 13.83 16.09 -9.46
C ASN A 78 13.04 14.78 -9.48
N CYS A 79 12.72 14.23 -10.65
CA CYS A 79 12.04 12.94 -10.76
C CYS A 79 12.87 11.81 -10.14
N ASP A 80 14.17 11.75 -10.41
CA ASP A 80 15.08 10.70 -9.95
C ASP A 80 15.25 10.72 -8.43
N GLN A 81 15.42 11.91 -7.84
CA GLN A 81 15.53 12.04 -6.39
C GLN A 81 14.23 11.63 -5.70
N ASN A 82 13.08 12.10 -6.19
CA ASN A 82 11.78 11.73 -5.63
C ASN A 82 11.51 10.23 -5.76
N PHE A 83 11.96 9.60 -6.85
CA PHE A 83 11.89 8.16 -7.06
C PHE A 83 12.73 7.41 -6.02
N CYS A 84 14.00 7.79 -5.84
CA CYS A 84 14.87 7.20 -4.83
C CYS A 84 14.28 7.30 -3.42
N ASP A 85 13.78 8.48 -3.05
CA ASP A 85 13.13 8.71 -1.76
C ASP A 85 11.87 7.86 -1.59
N CYS A 86 11.08 7.71 -2.66
CA CYS A 86 9.92 6.82 -2.67
C CYS A 86 10.33 5.37 -2.45
N LEU A 87 11.36 4.87 -3.14
CA LEU A 87 11.82 3.49 -3.00
C LEU A 87 12.29 3.19 -1.57
N LEU A 88 13.01 4.13 -0.94
CA LEU A 88 13.46 3.99 0.45
C LEU A 88 12.27 3.90 1.42
N ARG A 89 11.26 4.75 1.26
CA ARG A 89 10.02 4.68 2.08
C ARG A 89 9.22 3.41 1.80
N ALA A 90 9.18 2.96 0.54
CA ALA A 90 8.41 1.81 0.11
C ALA A 90 8.92 0.51 0.74
N THR A 91 10.23 0.37 0.93
CA THR A 91 10.85 -0.84 1.49
C THR A 91 11.13 -0.76 2.98
N ALA A 92 11.00 0.41 3.61
CA ALA A 92 11.13 0.55 5.05
C ALA A 92 10.16 -0.35 5.85
N PRO A 93 10.57 -0.81 7.05
CA PRO A 93 11.88 -0.59 7.69
C PRO A 93 13.00 -1.50 7.15
N ASP A 94 12.70 -2.39 6.22
CA ASP A 94 13.67 -3.33 5.66
C ASP A 94 14.57 -2.64 4.62
N THR A 95 15.72 -3.27 4.34
CA THR A 95 16.62 -2.85 3.26
C THR A 95 16.56 -3.87 2.14
N CYS A 96 16.10 -3.46 0.96
CA CYS A 96 16.13 -4.28 -0.24
C CYS A 96 17.29 -3.86 -1.13
N VAL A 97 18.16 -4.79 -1.52
CA VAL A 97 19.30 -4.50 -2.43
C VAL A 97 18.80 -3.92 -3.75
N ALA A 98 17.66 -4.43 -4.23
CA ALA A 98 16.98 -3.93 -5.41
C ALA A 98 16.60 -2.44 -5.33
N THR A 99 16.33 -1.88 -4.14
CA THR A 99 16.05 -0.44 -3.97
C THR A 99 17.26 0.40 -4.35
N ALA A 100 18.43 0.10 -3.79
CA ALA A 100 19.65 0.86 -4.06
C ALA A 100 20.07 0.74 -5.54
N LEU A 101 19.95 -0.46 -6.11
CA LEU A 101 20.26 -0.70 -7.52
C LEU A 101 19.34 0.06 -8.47
N LYS A 102 18.02 0.08 -8.21
CA LYS A 102 17.05 0.82 -9.02
C LYS A 102 17.33 2.33 -8.98
N CYS A 103 17.56 2.89 -7.78
CA CYS A 103 17.89 4.30 -7.63
C CYS A 103 19.17 4.68 -8.41
N LEU A 104 20.25 3.90 -8.25
CA LEU A 104 21.51 4.15 -8.95
C LEU A 104 21.35 4.03 -10.47
N ALA A 105 20.64 3.01 -10.95
CA ALA A 105 20.40 2.81 -12.38
C ALA A 105 19.65 4.00 -13.00
N THR A 106 18.67 4.55 -12.28
CA THR A 106 17.92 5.72 -12.74
C THR A 106 18.78 6.98 -12.77
N ILE A 107 19.57 7.25 -11.73
CA ILE A 107 20.43 8.46 -11.67
C ILE A 107 21.49 8.46 -12.79
N GLU A 108 22.17 7.32 -12.98
CA GLU A 108 23.31 7.19 -13.90
C GLU A 108 22.87 6.91 -15.35
N GLY A 109 21.74 6.24 -15.56
CA GLY A 109 21.29 5.74 -16.86
C GLY A 109 19.94 6.27 -17.33
N GLY A 110 19.27 7.12 -16.55
CA GLY A 110 17.90 7.56 -16.82
C GLY A 110 17.75 8.68 -17.86
N GLU A 111 18.84 9.24 -18.40
CA GLU A 111 18.77 10.38 -19.33
C GLU A 111 18.01 10.04 -20.62
N GLU A 112 18.35 8.94 -21.27
CA GLU A 112 17.67 8.51 -22.50
C GLU A 112 16.18 8.20 -22.24
N ALA A 113 15.89 7.51 -21.13
CA ALA A 113 14.51 7.23 -20.72
C ALA A 113 13.70 8.51 -20.49
N TYR A 114 14.31 9.52 -19.85
CA TYR A 114 13.70 10.83 -19.63
C TYR A 114 13.39 11.53 -20.96
N LEU A 115 14.36 11.59 -21.88
CA LEU A 115 14.18 12.24 -23.17
C LEU A 115 13.13 11.53 -24.03
N ASN A 116 13.13 10.19 -24.04
CA ASN A 116 12.17 9.40 -24.81
C ASN A 116 10.74 9.55 -24.30
N SER A 117 10.56 9.73 -22.99
CA SER A 117 9.24 9.90 -22.37
C SER A 117 8.50 11.17 -22.85
N ALA A 118 9.22 12.21 -23.30
CA ALA A 118 8.64 13.48 -23.77
C ALA A 118 7.71 13.32 -25.00
N THR A 119 7.93 12.26 -25.77
CA THR A 119 7.16 11.97 -27.00
C THR A 119 6.34 10.69 -26.89
N TYR A 120 6.41 10.02 -25.73
CA TYR A 120 5.70 8.79 -25.50
C TYR A 120 4.19 9.06 -25.53
N GLN A 121 3.49 8.29 -26.36
CA GLN A 121 2.03 8.24 -26.36
C GLN A 121 1.64 6.86 -25.84
N GLU A 122 0.84 6.87 -24.77
CA GLU A 122 0.33 5.65 -24.18
C GLU A 122 -0.49 4.87 -25.20
N GLN A 123 -0.34 3.54 -25.17
CA GLN A 123 -0.93 2.67 -26.18
C GLN A 123 -2.47 2.64 -26.07
N LEU A 124 -3.14 2.51 -27.22
CA LEU A 124 -4.62 2.50 -27.35
C LEU A 124 -5.32 1.40 -26.51
N ASP A 125 -4.56 0.44 -25.98
CA ASP A 125 -5.01 -0.71 -25.19
C ASP A 125 -4.62 -0.63 -23.71
N PHE A 126 -4.33 0.56 -23.17
CA PHE A 126 -4.04 0.71 -21.74
C PHE A 126 -5.11 0.07 -20.86
N VAL A 127 -4.74 -1.02 -20.20
CA VAL A 127 -5.63 -1.78 -19.32
C VAL A 127 -5.82 -1.03 -18.01
N LYS A 128 -7.00 -0.43 -17.84
CA LYS A 128 -7.42 0.27 -16.64
C LYS A 128 -7.76 -0.71 -15.53
N ILE A 129 -7.34 -0.40 -14.31
CA ILE A 129 -7.75 -1.12 -13.09
C ILE A 129 -8.58 -0.18 -12.24
N VAL A 130 -9.75 -0.66 -11.82
CA VAL A 130 -10.66 0.05 -10.91
C VAL A 130 -10.56 -0.61 -9.52
N PRO A 131 -10.62 0.16 -8.42
CA PRO A 131 -10.61 -0.43 -7.09
C PRO A 131 -11.88 -1.26 -6.84
N ASN A 132 -11.76 -2.37 -6.12
CA ASN A 132 -12.83 -3.30 -5.77
C ASN A 132 -13.67 -2.74 -4.61
N ILE A 133 -14.25 -1.57 -4.85
CA ILE A 133 -15.15 -0.85 -3.95
C ILE A 133 -16.45 -0.66 -4.72
N ASP A 134 -17.55 -1.14 -4.16
CA ASP A 134 -18.84 -1.10 -4.84
C ASP A 134 -19.20 0.33 -5.25
N GLY A 135 -19.60 0.55 -6.50
CA GLY A 135 -20.19 1.80 -6.98
C GLY A 135 -19.28 3.02 -6.98
N ILE A 136 -17.97 2.87 -7.18
CA ILE A 136 -17.05 3.98 -7.55
C ILE A 136 -16.49 3.86 -8.97
N GLU A 137 -16.91 2.83 -9.71
CA GLU A 137 -16.34 2.49 -11.02
C GLU A 137 -16.43 3.65 -12.01
N LYS A 138 -17.58 4.32 -12.06
CA LYS A 138 -17.81 5.45 -12.98
C LYS A 138 -16.85 6.60 -12.71
N GLU A 139 -16.65 6.96 -11.44
CA GLU A 139 -15.75 8.04 -11.02
C GLU A 139 -14.29 7.69 -11.32
N PHE A 140 -13.89 6.43 -11.16
CA PHE A 140 -12.54 5.99 -11.52
C PHE A 140 -12.32 5.95 -13.03
N LEU A 141 -13.32 5.57 -13.83
CA LEU A 141 -13.23 5.67 -15.28
C LEU A 141 -13.12 7.13 -15.74
N LEU A 142 -13.84 8.05 -15.07
CA LEU A 142 -13.70 9.49 -15.30
C LEU A 142 -12.31 10.00 -14.92
N LEU A 143 -11.72 9.52 -13.83
CA LEU A 143 -10.33 9.83 -13.46
C LEU A 143 -9.36 9.50 -14.60
N TYR A 144 -9.42 8.30 -15.17
CA TYR A 144 -8.56 7.96 -16.32
C TYR A 144 -8.80 8.86 -17.54
N GLN A 145 -10.02 9.36 -17.72
CA GLN A 145 -10.35 10.24 -18.84
C GLN A 145 -9.80 11.66 -18.64
N GLU A 146 -9.95 12.22 -17.43
CA GLU A 146 -9.59 13.61 -17.13
C GLU A 146 -8.14 13.76 -16.66
N CYS A 147 -7.48 12.64 -16.32
CA CYS A 147 -6.09 12.56 -15.88
C CYS A 147 -5.19 11.72 -16.82
N PRO A 148 -5.14 12.02 -18.14
CA PRO A 148 -4.48 11.14 -19.11
C PRO A 148 -2.96 11.06 -18.97
N LEU A 149 -2.30 12.01 -18.27
CA LEU A 149 -0.84 12.04 -18.12
C LEU A 149 -0.35 11.32 -16.85
N VAL A 150 -1.28 10.84 -16.01
CA VAL A 150 -0.97 10.14 -14.75
C VAL A 150 -1.74 8.82 -14.61
N MET A 151 -2.10 8.21 -15.75
CA MET A 151 -2.91 6.99 -15.79
C MET A 151 -2.23 5.80 -15.11
N GLU A 152 -0.90 5.66 -15.23
CA GLU A 152 -0.16 4.61 -14.53
C GLU A 152 -0.20 4.78 -13.02
N THR A 153 -0.04 6.01 -12.53
CA THR A 153 -0.15 6.31 -11.09
C THR A 153 -1.55 5.97 -10.58
N ILE A 154 -2.61 6.36 -11.31
CA ILE A 154 -4.00 6.01 -10.96
C ILE A 154 -4.21 4.49 -10.94
N LYS A 155 -3.72 3.77 -11.97
CA LYS A 155 -3.77 2.30 -12.02
C LYS A 155 -3.07 1.67 -10.84
N SER A 156 -1.92 2.20 -10.46
CA SER A 156 -1.16 1.74 -9.32
C SER A 156 -1.87 2.00 -7.99
N CYS A 157 -2.54 3.15 -7.83
CA CYS A 157 -3.40 3.44 -6.67
C CYS A 157 -4.54 2.42 -6.53
N SER A 158 -5.23 2.09 -7.63
CA SER A 158 -6.28 1.08 -7.64
C SER A 158 -5.75 -0.29 -7.24
N LEU A 159 -4.58 -0.68 -7.75
CA LEU A 159 -3.96 -1.95 -7.45
C LEU A 159 -3.54 -2.07 -5.98
N LEU A 160 -2.90 -1.04 -5.42
CA LEU A 160 -2.57 -0.99 -3.99
C LEU A 160 -3.82 -1.09 -3.12
N THR A 161 -4.92 -0.46 -3.53
CA THR A 161 -6.18 -0.54 -2.80
C THR A 161 -6.79 -1.92 -2.85
N ASN A 162 -6.75 -2.59 -4.00
CA ASN A 162 -7.23 -3.97 -4.12
C ASN A 162 -6.43 -4.92 -3.24
N ILE A 163 -5.11 -4.74 -3.18
CA ILE A 163 -4.24 -5.52 -2.27
C ILE A 163 -4.62 -5.23 -0.81
N CYS A 164 -4.77 -3.96 -0.44
CA CYS A 164 -5.19 -3.54 0.90
C CYS A 164 -6.51 -4.19 1.32
N ILE A 165 -7.53 -4.15 0.46
CA ILE A 165 -8.85 -4.75 0.70
C ILE A 165 -8.74 -6.27 0.84
N ASN A 166 -8.00 -6.93 -0.06
CA ASN A 166 -7.83 -8.38 -0.03
C ASN A 166 -7.07 -8.88 1.21
N ASN A 167 -6.20 -8.04 1.77
CA ASN A 167 -5.48 -8.31 3.01
C ASN A 167 -6.28 -7.93 4.27
N GLU A 168 -7.52 -7.45 4.12
CA GLU A 168 -8.36 -6.96 5.21
C GLU A 168 -7.68 -5.84 6.02
N GLU A 169 -6.84 -5.02 5.37
CA GLU A 169 -6.20 -3.86 6.00
C GLU A 169 -7.21 -2.73 6.23
N GLU A 170 -6.96 -1.91 7.26
CA GLU A 170 -7.77 -0.74 7.54
C GLU A 170 -7.41 0.46 6.65
N ASN A 171 -8.32 1.43 6.55
CA ASN A 171 -8.10 2.72 5.89
C ASN A 171 -7.77 2.64 4.38
N CYS A 172 -8.09 1.54 3.69
CA CYS A 172 -7.83 1.40 2.25
C CYS A 172 -8.47 2.51 1.41
N GLU A 173 -9.72 2.89 1.71
CA GLU A 173 -10.43 3.99 1.02
C GLU A 173 -9.76 5.35 1.22
N HIS A 174 -9.24 5.60 2.42
CA HIS A 174 -8.52 6.83 2.75
C HIS A 174 -7.17 6.88 2.02
N ARG A 175 -6.39 5.79 2.05
CA ARG A 175 -5.13 5.67 1.31
C ARG A 175 -5.34 5.82 -0.19
N LEU A 176 -6.42 5.25 -0.72
CA LEU A 176 -6.82 5.44 -2.13
C LEU A 176 -7.07 6.93 -2.42
N SER A 177 -7.85 7.60 -1.58
CA SER A 177 -8.17 9.03 -1.71
C SER A 177 -6.91 9.91 -1.74
N GLU A 178 -5.94 9.64 -0.87
CA GLU A 178 -4.67 10.36 -0.85
C GLU A 178 -3.80 10.04 -2.08
N CYS A 179 -3.78 8.78 -2.50
CA CYS A 179 -3.00 8.33 -3.65
C CYS A 179 -3.48 9.00 -4.95
N VAL A 180 -4.79 9.03 -5.20
CA VAL A 180 -5.33 9.71 -6.39
C VAL A 180 -5.18 11.23 -6.31
N GLN A 181 -5.13 11.81 -5.11
CA GLN A 181 -4.80 13.23 -4.95
C GLN A 181 -3.37 13.53 -5.40
N GLN A 182 -2.40 12.69 -4.98
CA GLN A 182 -1.01 12.85 -5.40
C GLN A 182 -0.86 12.75 -6.92
N ALA A 183 -1.60 11.84 -7.57
CA ALA A 183 -1.63 11.76 -9.03
C ALA A 183 -2.17 13.05 -9.66
N ALA A 184 -3.25 13.60 -9.13
CA ALA A 184 -3.85 14.84 -9.63
C ALA A 184 -2.94 16.06 -9.43
N ASP A 185 -2.25 16.12 -8.30
CA ASP A 185 -1.28 17.17 -7.99
C ASP A 185 -0.08 17.09 -8.94
N LEU A 186 0.35 15.87 -9.31
CA LEU A 186 1.42 15.63 -10.28
C LEU A 186 1.04 16.15 -11.67
N GLN A 187 -0.16 15.81 -12.18
CA GLN A 187 -0.64 16.32 -13.47
C GLN A 187 -0.93 17.82 -13.45
N ASN A 188 -1.36 18.35 -12.30
CA ASN A 188 -1.67 19.76 -12.07
C ASN A 188 -2.72 20.37 -13.02
N SER A 189 -3.62 19.57 -13.60
CA SER A 189 -4.74 20.09 -14.42
C SER A 189 -6.00 20.29 -13.57
N GLN A 190 -6.82 21.28 -13.96
CA GLN A 190 -8.07 21.58 -13.27
C GLN A 190 -9.07 20.43 -13.39
N GLN A 191 -9.21 19.86 -14.59
CA GLN A 191 -10.10 18.75 -14.88
C GLN A 191 -9.75 17.51 -14.04
N CYS A 192 -8.46 17.19 -13.93
CA CYS A 192 -8.00 16.05 -13.15
C CYS A 192 -8.27 16.25 -11.65
N ARG A 193 -8.05 17.46 -11.12
CA ARG A 193 -8.41 17.79 -9.72
C ARG A 193 -9.90 17.68 -9.46
N GLU A 194 -10.74 18.13 -10.39
CA GLU A 194 -12.21 18.05 -10.27
C GLU A 194 -12.69 16.60 -10.32
N ALA A 195 -12.18 15.78 -11.24
CA ALA A 195 -12.48 14.35 -11.31
C ALA A 195 -12.03 13.61 -10.03
N THR A 196 -10.86 13.97 -9.51
CA THR A 196 -10.34 13.45 -8.24
C THR A 196 -11.24 13.79 -7.07
N HIS A 197 -11.68 15.05 -6.97
CA HIS A 197 -12.61 15.45 -5.93
C HIS A 197 -13.94 14.69 -6.00
N GLN A 198 -14.47 14.43 -7.21
CA GLN A 198 -15.66 13.60 -7.38
C GLN A 198 -15.45 12.17 -6.88
N ALA A 199 -14.34 11.53 -7.25
CA ALA A 199 -14.00 10.19 -6.77
C ALA A 199 -13.87 10.14 -5.24
N GLN A 200 -13.23 11.14 -4.63
CA GLN A 200 -13.08 11.25 -3.18
C GLN A 200 -14.42 11.45 -2.45
N GLN A 201 -15.35 12.21 -3.04
CA GLN A 201 -16.70 12.37 -2.49
C GLN A 201 -17.47 11.04 -2.50
N SER A 202 -17.38 10.28 -3.59
CA SER A 202 -18.00 8.96 -3.70
C SER A 202 -17.42 7.97 -2.68
N LEU A 203 -16.11 8.01 -2.42
CA LEU A 203 -15.47 7.22 -1.36
C LEU A 203 -16.02 7.59 0.04
N LYS A 204 -16.01 8.88 0.41
CA LYS A 204 -16.49 9.35 1.73
C LYS A 204 -17.95 8.98 2.01
N SER A 205 -18.81 9.09 1.00
CA SER A 205 -20.23 8.79 1.15
C SER A 205 -20.48 7.32 1.55
N LYS A 206 -19.61 6.40 1.11
CA LYS A 206 -19.72 4.97 1.39
C LYS A 206 -19.19 4.61 2.78
N THR A 207 -18.08 5.23 3.21
CA THR A 207 -17.56 5.06 4.56
C THR A 207 -18.62 5.43 5.61
N ILE A 208 -19.35 6.53 5.38
CA ILE A 208 -20.45 6.95 6.26
C ILE A 208 -21.58 5.93 6.25
N HIS A 209 -21.99 5.43 5.07
CA HIS A 209 -23.08 4.46 4.98
C HIS A 209 -22.77 3.15 5.71
N ARG A 210 -21.53 2.64 5.59
CA ARG A 210 -21.07 1.44 6.30
C ARG A 210 -21.11 1.63 7.82
N THR A 211 -20.57 2.76 8.30
CA THR A 211 -20.52 3.08 9.74
C THR A 211 -21.93 3.16 10.35
N VAL A 212 -22.90 3.73 9.61
CA VAL A 212 -24.31 3.86 10.06
C VAL A 212 -25.01 2.49 10.12
N ILE A 213 -24.73 1.59 9.18
CA ILE A 213 -25.30 0.23 9.19
C ILE A 213 -24.74 -0.55 10.38
N ASP A 214 -23.43 -0.49 10.61
CA ASP A 214 -22.76 -1.24 11.67
C ASP A 214 -23.21 -0.78 13.07
N THR A 215 -23.40 0.54 13.28
CA THR A 215 -23.96 1.08 14.53
C THR A 215 -25.42 0.70 14.76
N LYS A 216 -26.22 0.58 13.69
CA LYS A 216 -27.60 0.12 13.79
C LYS A 216 -27.69 -1.37 14.12
N SER A 217 -26.79 -2.18 13.57
CA SER A 217 -26.70 -3.63 13.84
C SER A 217 -26.30 -3.91 15.30
N THR A 218 -25.27 -3.21 15.82
CA THR A 218 -24.84 -3.36 17.22
C THR A 218 -25.90 -2.88 18.23
N LYS A 219 -26.65 -1.81 17.90
CA LYS A 219 -27.73 -1.34 18.78
C LYS A 219 -28.92 -2.31 18.88
N THR A 220 -29.19 -3.09 17.83
CA THR A 220 -30.27 -4.08 17.83
C THR A 220 -29.93 -5.31 18.67
N ILE A 221 -28.64 -5.63 18.82
CA ILE A 221 -28.16 -6.76 19.66
C ILE A 221 -28.11 -6.36 21.14
N ALA A 222 -27.77 -5.11 21.46
CA ALA A 222 -27.71 -4.62 22.84
C ALA A 222 -29.10 -4.44 23.51
N GLU A 223 -30.19 -4.39 22.75
CA GLU A 223 -31.54 -4.27 23.29
C GLU A 223 -32.19 -5.64 23.64
N ASP A 224 -31.55 -6.77 23.28
CA ASP A 224 -32.06 -8.13 23.58
C ASP A 224 -31.38 -8.78 24.82
N GLU A 225 -30.28 -8.21 25.32
CA GLU A 225 -29.58 -8.69 26.54
C GLU A 225 -30.05 -8.01 27.85
N THR A 226 -31.06 -7.13 27.81
CA THR A 226 -31.63 -6.51 29.03
C THR A 226 -32.75 -7.32 29.72
N LEU A 227 -33.04 -8.54 29.28
CA LEU A 227 -34.09 -9.40 29.89
C LEU A 227 -33.58 -10.76 30.39
N ALA A 228 -32.38 -10.85 30.96
CA ALA A 228 -32.02 -12.01 31.78
C ALA A 228 -30.87 -11.71 32.74
N THR A 229 -31.17 -11.28 33.96
CA THR A 229 -30.62 -11.85 35.22
C THR A 229 -31.03 -11.01 36.43
N SER A 230 -32.02 -11.53 37.17
CA SER A 230 -32.32 -11.16 38.55
C SER A 230 -31.91 -12.33 39.46
N THR A 231 -31.46 -12.01 40.69
CA THR A 231 -30.92 -12.87 41.77
C THR A 231 -29.50 -13.41 41.53
N ARG A 232 -28.51 -13.20 42.41
CA ARG A 232 -28.50 -13.43 43.86
C ARG A 232 -27.31 -12.72 44.54
N ALA A 233 -27.47 -12.39 45.82
CA ALA A 233 -26.55 -11.63 46.66
C ALA A 233 -25.31 -12.40 47.20
N SER A 234 -24.17 -11.67 47.29
CA SER A 234 -23.07 -11.57 48.32
C SER A 234 -22.60 -12.80 49.15
N PRO A 235 -21.33 -12.86 49.67
CA PRO A 235 -20.60 -11.73 50.29
C PRO A 235 -19.07 -11.59 50.09
N ARG A 236 -18.62 -10.34 50.33
CA ARG A 236 -17.31 -9.78 50.77
C ARG A 236 -16.10 -10.73 50.96
N ILE A 237 -14.95 -10.31 50.41
CA ILE A 237 -13.65 -10.23 51.14
C ILE A 237 -12.94 -8.91 50.76
N ILE A 238 -12.42 -8.26 51.79
CA ILE A 238 -11.62 -7.01 51.80
C ILE A 238 -10.14 -7.37 51.64
N THR A 239 -9.38 -6.63 50.84
CA THR A 239 -7.98 -6.25 51.17
C THR A 239 -7.58 -5.01 50.36
N THR A 240 -6.77 -4.19 51.03
CA THR A 240 -6.32 -2.83 50.75
C THR A 240 -4.92 -2.80 50.12
N GLU A 241 -4.56 -1.62 49.60
CA GLU A 241 -3.19 -1.11 49.34
C GLU A 241 -2.46 -1.69 48.09
N HIS A 242 -1.63 -0.99 47.31
CA HIS A 242 -0.83 0.21 47.53
C HIS A 242 -0.45 0.90 46.19
N HIS A 243 -0.04 2.18 46.30
CA HIS A 243 0.65 3.07 45.35
C HIS A 243 1.75 2.47 44.44
N ASN A 244 1.87 3.03 43.22
CA ASN A 244 3.05 3.79 42.68
C ASN A 244 2.90 3.92 41.15
N GLN A 245 2.70 5.11 40.57
CA GLN A 245 3.74 6.08 40.16
C GLN A 245 4.99 5.45 39.53
N HIS A 246 5.07 5.50 38.19
CA HIS A 246 6.28 5.95 37.49
C HIS A 246 6.04 6.20 35.99
N ASP A 247 6.39 7.41 35.60
CA ASP A 247 6.76 7.91 34.27
C ASP A 247 7.93 8.89 34.56
N PRO A 248 8.72 9.42 33.61
CA PRO A 248 9.29 8.86 32.37
C PRO A 248 10.84 8.97 32.40
N SER A 249 11.54 8.40 31.41
CA SER A 249 12.91 8.86 31.09
C SER A 249 13.21 8.78 29.60
N ALA A 250 13.27 9.98 29.02
CA ALA A 250 13.88 10.28 27.74
C ALA A 250 15.38 9.95 27.76
N SER A 251 15.93 9.56 26.61
CA SER A 251 17.36 9.63 26.34
C SER A 251 17.56 10.05 24.90
N SER A 252 17.90 11.32 24.75
CA SER A 252 18.47 11.93 23.57
C SER A 252 19.89 11.42 23.36
N LEU A 253 20.18 10.92 22.16
CA LEU A 253 21.56 10.87 21.65
C LEU A 253 21.57 11.58 20.30
N GLY A 254 22.05 12.82 20.33
CA GLY A 254 22.53 13.51 19.14
C GLY A 254 23.96 13.06 18.85
N VAL A 255 24.28 12.85 17.58
CA VAL A 255 25.66 12.87 17.08
C VAL A 255 25.68 13.59 15.72
N SER A 256 26.17 14.81 15.80
CA SER A 256 27.08 15.55 14.92
C SER A 256 27.09 15.30 13.40
N PHE A 257 26.75 16.38 12.71
CA PHE A 257 27.26 16.81 11.40
C PHE A 257 28.77 16.64 11.24
N LEU A 258 29.19 16.09 10.10
CA LEU A 258 30.48 16.39 9.48
C LEU A 258 30.23 16.83 8.04
N GLN A 259 30.41 18.13 7.82
CA GLN A 259 30.66 18.71 6.51
C GLN A 259 32.01 18.20 6.01
N ASN A 260 32.07 17.78 4.76
CA ASN A 260 33.31 17.89 3.98
C ASN A 260 32.97 18.46 2.60
N LYS A 261 33.51 19.66 2.38
CA LYS A 261 33.73 20.26 1.07
C LYS A 261 34.93 19.57 0.44
N VAL A 262 34.82 19.14 -0.82
CA VAL A 262 35.71 19.49 -1.94
C VAL A 262 34.84 19.47 -3.19
#